data_AF-A0AAV2GIV2-F1
#
_entry.id   AF-A0AAV2GIV2-F1
#
_cell.length_a   1.000
_cell.length_b   1.000
_cell.length_c   1.000
_cell.angle_alpha   90.00
_cell.angle_beta   90.00
_cell.angle_gamma   90.00
#
_symmetry.space_group_name_H-M   'P 1'
#
loop_
_entity.id
_entity.type
_entity.pdbx_description
1 polymer ?
#
loop_
_entity_poly.entity_id
_entity_poly.type
_entity_poly.pdbx_seq_one_letter_code
_entity_poly.pdbx_strand_id
1 'polypeptide(L)'
;MYSYQNALHGFNAVLSQQELQTLENLLGFLSSYKDKLVTMDTTYTPEFMSLNPSIGLWPASNFEEDVIIGVIDTGIWPESQSFSDDGMTHASSKLPSKWK
;
A
#
# COMPACT_ATOMS: atom_id res chain seq x y z
N MET A 1 -5.81 -4.98 17.89
CA MET A 1 -4.64 -4.37 18.56
C MET A 1 -3.41 -4.83 17.78
N TYR A 2 -2.57 -3.90 17.37
CA TYR A 2 -1.43 -4.11 16.49
C TYR A 2 -0.21 -3.42 17.10
N SER A 3 0.96 -4.03 16.91
CA SER A 3 2.26 -3.43 17.26
C SER A 3 3.06 -3.24 15.98
N TYR A 4 3.74 -2.10 15.89
CA TYR A 4 4.60 -1.71 14.79
C TYR A 4 6.06 -1.81 15.24
N GLN A 5 6.90 -2.44 14.44
CA GLN A 5 8.33 -2.61 14.73
C GLN A 5 9.26 -2.17 13.60
N ASN A 6 8.77 -2.19 12.35
CA ASN A 6 9.63 -2.00 11.18
C ASN A 6 9.74 -0.52 10.76
N ALA A 7 8.60 0.11 10.42
CA ALA A 7 8.57 1.51 9.99
C ALA A 7 8.46 2.49 11.18
N LEU A 8 7.86 2.04 12.27
CA LEU A 8 7.60 2.78 13.49
C LEU A 8 7.78 1.81 14.67
N HIS A 9 8.16 2.33 15.83
CA HIS A 9 8.17 1.57 17.08
C HIS A 9 7.01 2.04 17.96
N GLY A 10 5.91 1.29 17.98
CA GLY A 10 4.69 1.71 18.68
C GLY A 10 3.55 0.70 18.56
N PHE A 11 2.35 1.11 18.95
CA PHE A 11 1.16 0.25 18.91
C PHE A 11 -0.12 1.08 18.77
N ASN A 12 -1.22 0.42 18.41
CA ASN A 12 -2.56 1.01 18.50
C ASN A 12 -3.29 0.46 19.74
N ALA A 13 -4.01 1.31 20.46
CA ALA A 13 -4.78 0.92 21.64
C ALA A 13 -6.04 1.76 21.78
N VAL A 14 -7.05 1.21 22.45
CA VAL A 14 -8.21 1.95 22.93
C VAL A 14 -7.90 2.37 24.36
N LEU A 15 -7.83 3.68 24.60
CA LEU A 15 -7.48 4.25 25.89
C LEU A 15 -8.52 5.30 26.30
N SER A 16 -8.84 5.33 27.59
CA SER A 16 -9.47 6.48 28.22
C SER A 16 -8.52 7.68 28.20
N GLN A 17 -9.07 8.87 28.46
CA GLN A 17 -8.25 10.08 28.53
C GLN A 17 -7.26 10.05 29.71
N GLN A 18 -7.63 9.41 30.83
CA GLN A 18 -6.73 9.26 31.98
C GLN A 18 -5.57 8.30 31.70
N GLU A 19 -5.85 7.20 30.99
CA GLU A 19 -4.80 6.24 30.59
C GLU A 19 -3.84 6.88 29.59
N LEU A 20 -4.35 7.66 28.62
CA LEU A 20 -3.49 8.41 27.69
C LEU A 20 -2.58 9.39 28.43
N GLN A 21 -3.11 10.18 29.35
CA GLN A 21 -2.32 11.11 30.16
C GLN A 21 -1.24 10.39 30.97
N THR A 22 -1.54 9.22 31.52
CA THR A 22 -0.56 8.41 32.24
C THR A 22 0.57 7.98 31.30
N LEU A 23 0.21 7.54 30.09
CA LEU A 23 1.15 7.08 29.08
C LEU A 23 2.05 8.19 28.53
N GLU A 24 1.50 9.40 28.35
CA GLU A 24 2.25 10.59 27.89
C GLU A 24 3.39 10.99 28.83
N ASN A 25 3.32 10.59 30.10
CA ASN A 25 4.34 10.87 31.11
C ASN A 25 5.41 9.76 31.23
N LEU A 26 5.28 8.66 30.48
CA LEU A 26 6.25 7.56 30.53
C LEU A 26 7.51 7.89 29.74
N LEU A 27 8.65 7.46 30.29
CA LEU A 27 9.94 7.57 29.61
C LEU A 27 9.92 6.67 28.37
N GLY A 28 10.10 7.27 27.18
CA GLY A 28 9.98 6.59 25.89
C GLY A 28 8.69 6.90 25.12
N PHE A 29 7.74 7.64 25.69
CA PHE A 29 6.65 8.21 24.91
C PHE A 29 7.17 9.29 23.96
N LEU A 30 6.76 9.22 22.69
CA LEU A 30 7.12 10.21 21.68
C LEU A 30 5.91 11.07 21.24
N SER A 31 4.82 10.42 20.85
CA SER A 31 3.62 11.09 20.34
C SER A 31 2.43 10.13 20.30
N SER A 32 1.21 10.67 20.35
CA SER A 32 -0.03 9.93 20.12
C SER A 32 -0.91 10.65 19.08
N TYR A 33 -1.67 9.88 18.31
CA TYR A 33 -2.62 10.40 17.34
C TYR A 33 -3.92 9.60 17.44
N LYS A 34 -5.07 10.29 17.39
CA LYS A 34 -6.36 9.62 17.31
C LYS A 34 -6.47 8.91 15.97
N ASP A 35 -6.97 7.68 16.01
CA ASP A 35 -7.31 6.94 14.80
C ASP A 35 -8.37 7.70 14.01
N LYS A 36 -8.23 7.69 12.68
CA LYS A 36 -9.09 8.43 11.75
C LYS A 36 -9.54 7.49 10.65
N LEU A 37 -10.85 7.52 10.41
CA LEU A 37 -11.40 6.88 9.22
C LEU A 37 -11.02 7.68 7.98
N VAL A 38 -10.49 7.00 6.98
CA VAL A 38 -10.22 7.54 5.65
C VAL A 38 -11.31 7.05 4.71
N THR A 39 -11.78 7.92 3.83
CA THR A 39 -12.75 7.60 2.77
C THR A 39 -12.06 7.53 1.43
N MET A 40 -12.60 6.74 0.51
CA MET A 40 -12.10 6.59 -0.85
C MET A 40 -12.30 7.89 -1.66
N ASP A 41 -11.24 8.37 -2.32
CA ASP A 41 -11.28 9.64 -3.08
C ASP A 41 -11.80 9.49 -4.52
N THR A 42 -11.58 8.33 -5.17
CA THR A 42 -12.09 8.03 -6.52
C THR A 42 -12.19 6.51 -6.75
N THR A 43 -13.11 6.09 -7.61
CA THR A 43 -13.26 4.69 -8.09
C THR A 43 -12.75 4.50 -9.52
N TYR A 44 -12.23 5.55 -10.18
CA TYR A 44 -11.81 5.50 -11.58
C TYR A 44 -10.45 6.20 -11.79
N THR A 45 -9.41 5.39 -11.97
CA THR A 45 -7.99 5.79 -11.92
C THR A 45 -7.34 6.12 -13.28
N PRO A 46 -7.71 5.52 -14.44
CA PRO A 46 -7.00 5.76 -15.69
C PRO A 46 -7.04 7.22 -16.18
N GLU A 47 -8.21 7.86 -16.14
CA GLU A 47 -8.35 9.29 -16.47
C GLU A 47 -7.71 10.17 -15.40
N PHE A 48 -7.81 9.79 -14.12
CA PHE A 48 -7.16 10.49 -13.01
C PHE A 48 -5.64 10.58 -13.18
N MET A 49 -5.01 9.51 -13.67
CA MET A 49 -3.56 9.46 -13.91
C MET A 49 -3.14 9.82 -15.34
N SER A 50 -4.09 10.10 -16.24
CA SER A 50 -3.84 10.43 -17.65
C SER A 50 -2.91 9.43 -18.38
N LEU A 51 -3.05 8.13 -18.07
CA LEU A 51 -2.20 7.09 -18.64
C LEU A 51 -2.61 6.75 -20.07
N ASN A 52 -1.63 6.58 -20.97
CA ASN A 52 -1.86 6.25 -22.37
C ASN A 52 -0.91 5.12 -22.82
N PRO A 53 -1.41 4.07 -23.48
CA PRO A 53 -0.59 2.94 -23.90
C PRO A 53 0.36 3.21 -25.08
N SER A 54 0.08 4.25 -25.87
CA SER A 54 0.85 4.57 -27.08
C SER A 54 1.90 5.66 -26.85
N ILE A 55 1.70 6.53 -25.84
CA ILE A 55 2.55 7.69 -25.54
C ILE A 55 2.61 7.95 -24.03
N GLY A 56 3.67 8.60 -23.55
CA GLY A 56 3.77 9.01 -22.14
C GLY A 56 4.48 7.99 -21.25
N LEU A 57 3.97 7.80 -20.03
CA LEU A 57 4.71 7.09 -18.96
C LEU A 57 4.95 5.61 -19.26
N TRP A 58 3.99 4.87 -19.84
CA TRP A 58 4.15 3.42 -20.06
C TRP A 58 5.26 3.07 -21.08
N PRO A 59 5.32 3.69 -22.28
CA PRO A 59 6.46 3.45 -23.17
C PRO A 59 7.79 3.96 -22.58
N ALA A 60 7.77 5.05 -21.80
CA ALA A 60 8.97 5.62 -21.19
C ALA A 60 9.54 4.78 -20.03
N SER A 61 8.70 4.02 -19.33
CA SER A 61 9.10 3.13 -18.23
C SER A 61 9.43 1.70 -18.68
N ASN A 62 9.46 1.43 -20.00
CA ASN A 62 9.51 0.08 -20.55
C ASN A 62 8.41 -0.83 -19.97
N PHE A 63 7.20 -0.27 -19.82
CA PHE A 63 6.04 -0.98 -19.27
C PHE A 63 6.27 -1.60 -17.88
N GLU A 64 7.15 -0.99 -17.08
CA GLU A 64 7.38 -1.34 -15.67
C GLU A 64 7.89 -2.79 -15.44
N GLU A 65 8.67 -3.32 -16.39
CA GLU A 65 9.37 -4.59 -16.21
C GLU A 65 10.28 -4.56 -14.96
N ASP A 66 10.27 -5.64 -14.16
CA ASP A 66 11.00 -5.79 -12.89
C ASP A 66 10.64 -4.77 -11.76
N VAL A 67 9.49 -4.10 -11.85
CA VAL A 67 8.97 -3.19 -10.80
C VAL A 67 7.85 -3.86 -10.00
N ILE A 68 7.83 -3.62 -8.69
CA ILE A 68 6.74 -4.05 -7.80
C ILE A 68 5.97 -2.82 -7.35
N ILE A 69 4.67 -2.78 -7.66
CA ILE A 69 3.75 -1.74 -7.21
C ILE A 69 2.90 -2.28 -6.06
N GLY A 70 3.09 -1.74 -4.87
CA GLY A 70 2.24 -2.01 -3.72
C GLY A 70 1.01 -1.11 -3.73
N VAL A 71 -0.18 -1.71 -3.71
CA VAL A 71 -1.46 -0.99 -3.67
C VAL A 71 -2.12 -1.21 -2.31
N ILE A 72 -2.40 -0.12 -1.58
CA ILE A 72 -3.14 -0.15 -0.31
C ILE A 72 -4.55 0.35 -0.61
N ASP A 73 -5.48 -0.59 -0.79
CA ASP A 73 -6.88 -0.33 -1.11
C ASP A 73 -7.78 -1.35 -0.37
N THR A 74 -9.06 -1.32 -0.69
CA THR A 74 -10.11 -2.23 -0.23
C THR A 74 -9.94 -3.69 -0.69
N GLY A 75 -9.04 -3.94 -1.63
CA GLY A 75 -8.69 -5.26 -2.13
C GLY A 75 -8.65 -5.31 -3.66
N ILE A 76 -8.34 -6.48 -4.20
CA ILE A 76 -8.40 -6.77 -5.64
C ILE A 76 -9.22 -8.03 -5.87
N TRP A 77 -9.70 -8.23 -7.10
CA TRP A 77 -10.35 -9.46 -7.53
C TRP A 77 -9.34 -10.32 -8.31
N PRO A 78 -8.55 -11.19 -7.66
CA PRO A 78 -7.43 -11.88 -8.31
C PRO A 78 -7.88 -12.82 -9.44
N GLU A 79 -9.14 -13.24 -9.46
CA GLU A 79 -9.71 -14.10 -10.51
C GLU A 79 -10.17 -13.32 -11.75
N SER A 80 -10.10 -11.98 -11.74
CA SER A 80 -10.45 -11.18 -12.91
C SER A 80 -9.49 -11.46 -14.07
N GLN A 81 -10.02 -11.60 -15.28
CA GLN A 81 -9.24 -11.85 -16.50
C GLN A 81 -8.14 -10.80 -16.72
N SER A 82 -8.33 -9.56 -16.24
CA SER A 82 -7.34 -8.50 -16.34
C SER A 82 -6.06 -8.76 -15.53
N PHE A 83 -6.07 -9.71 -14.59
CA PHE A 83 -4.90 -10.17 -13.84
C PHE A 83 -4.36 -11.52 -14.34
N SER A 84 -4.87 -12.05 -15.47
CA SER A 84 -4.30 -13.25 -16.06
C SER A 84 -2.92 -12.97 -16.67
N ASP A 85 -1.96 -13.84 -16.36
CA ASP A 85 -0.62 -13.82 -16.95
C ASP A 85 -0.57 -14.45 -18.36
N ASP A 86 -1.72 -14.88 -18.90
CA ASP A 86 -1.81 -15.50 -20.23
C ASP A 86 -1.25 -14.57 -21.32
N GLY A 87 -0.19 -15.01 -21.99
CA GLY A 87 0.48 -14.24 -23.05
C GLY A 87 1.58 -13.30 -22.57
N MET A 88 1.87 -13.23 -21.27
CA MET A 88 3.09 -12.58 -20.78
C MET A 88 4.33 -13.42 -21.15
N THR A 89 5.36 -12.76 -21.67
CA THR A 89 6.61 -13.45 -22.06
C THR A 89 7.52 -13.71 -20.84
N HIS A 90 8.44 -14.67 -20.95
CA HIS A 90 9.27 -15.19 -19.85
C HIS A 90 10.07 -14.15 -19.02
N ALA A 91 10.25 -12.93 -19.52
CA ALA A 91 10.96 -11.87 -18.81
C ALA A 91 10.09 -11.23 -17.70
N SER A 92 8.79 -11.01 -17.96
CA SER A 92 7.82 -10.53 -16.97
C SER A 92 7.22 -11.63 -16.07
N SER A 93 7.33 -12.91 -16.47
CA SER A 93 6.74 -14.03 -15.72
C SER A 93 7.61 -14.56 -14.57
N LYS A 94 8.81 -14.01 -14.35
CA LYS A 94 9.74 -14.55 -13.35
C LYS A 94 9.56 -13.80 -12.03
N LEU A 95 8.73 -14.36 -11.14
CA LEU A 95 8.64 -13.92 -9.74
C LEU A 95 10.05 -13.75 -9.16
N PRO A 96 10.41 -12.56 -8.65
CA PRO A 96 11.75 -12.34 -8.11
C PRO A 96 12.00 -13.32 -6.96
N SER A 97 13.17 -13.96 -6.95
CA SER A 97 13.47 -15.08 -6.04
C SER A 97 13.35 -14.77 -4.55
N LYS A 98 13.40 -13.49 -4.18
CA LYS A 98 13.19 -12.99 -2.81
C LYS A 98 11.73 -13.05 -2.33
N TRP A 99 10.79 -13.43 -3.19
CA TRP A 99 9.35 -13.56 -2.89
C TRP A 99 8.83 -15.00 -3.05
N LYS A 100 9.74 -15.98 -3.16
CA LYS A 100 9.42 -17.39 -2.94
C LYS A 100 9.35 -17.71 -1.45
#